data_AF-A0A2E4X5E7-F1
#
_entry.id   AF-A0A2E4X5E7-F1
#
_cell.length_a   1.000
_cell.length_b   1.000
_cell.length_c   1.000
_cell.angle_alpha   90.00
_cell.angle_beta   90.00
_cell.angle_gamma   90.00
#
_symmetry.space_group_name_H-M   'P 1'
#
loop_
_entity.id
_entity.type
_entity.pdbx_description
1 polymer ?
#
loop_
_entity_poly.entity_id
_entity_poly.type
_entity_poly.pdbx_seq_one_letter_code
_entity_poly.pdbx_strand_id
1 'polypeptide(L)'
;MKNIFVIIFLLVLVLLSKSIHSIEIDIKKDLTLLKKSDQDFFFKNCEKNKVIIESGKCLNFLGIKLFLIGYRNQNISGSELESLYNKAINYLEIATKKGSKQASKNLGWIFSNKELIFFDLEKSSLYFSNANKTEIIKRKNLDKNIEKKEINRTINYSDIILAITLIKKIEIYFDATKNKNNKYLTIEQYNNAKISFKRIIKKKKINKKKLEELEKKVLDSSVVIFSFLKEDIKIFNKENFNQAHQALEKLNFLLKN
;
A
#
# COMPACT_ATOMS: atom_id res chain seq x y z
N MET A 1 -40.66 23.09 32.44
CA MET A 1 -40.92 22.20 31.27
C MET A 1 -39.80 22.22 30.23
N LYS A 2 -39.24 23.38 29.82
CA LYS A 2 -38.13 23.45 28.83
C LYS A 2 -36.86 22.66 29.22
N ASN A 3 -36.47 22.66 30.50
CA ASN A 3 -35.26 21.94 30.95
C ASN A 3 -35.38 20.42 30.90
N ILE A 4 -36.57 19.85 31.06
CA ILE A 4 -36.78 18.40 31.02
C ILE A 4 -36.64 17.89 29.59
N PHE A 5 -37.13 18.64 28.60
CA PHE A 5 -36.94 18.31 27.18
C PHE A 5 -35.48 18.36 26.74
N VAL A 6 -34.69 19.31 27.24
CA VAL A 6 -33.24 19.40 26.94
C VAL A 6 -32.47 18.24 27.57
N ILE A 7 -32.82 17.84 28.79
CA ILE A 7 -32.20 16.69 29.48
C ILE A 7 -32.59 15.36 28.79
N ILE A 8 -33.85 15.20 28.38
CA ILE A 8 -34.30 14.03 27.61
C ILE A 8 -33.61 14.00 26.24
N PHE A 9 -33.47 15.14 25.56
CA PHE A 9 -32.77 15.23 24.27
C PHE A 9 -31.28 14.88 24.38
N LEU A 10 -30.60 15.34 25.44
CA LEU A 10 -29.21 14.97 25.75
C LEU A 10 -29.07 13.50 26.13
N LEU A 11 -30.00 12.93 26.90
CA LEU A 11 -30.02 11.50 27.23
C LEU A 11 -30.29 10.64 26.00
N VAL A 12 -31.19 11.06 25.10
CA VAL A 12 -31.45 10.38 23.82
C VAL A 12 -30.23 10.47 22.90
N LEU A 13 -29.51 11.60 22.86
CA LEU A 13 -28.24 11.72 22.12
C LEU A 13 -27.13 10.81 22.70
N VAL A 14 -27.05 10.68 24.03
CA VAL A 14 -26.09 9.78 24.71
C VAL A 14 -26.48 8.30 24.56
N LEU A 15 -27.77 7.99 24.40
CA LEU A 15 -28.27 6.64 24.11
C LEU A 15 -28.13 6.28 22.62
N LEU A 16 -28.25 7.26 21.71
CA LEU A 16 -27.97 7.09 20.27
C LEU A 16 -26.47 7.00 19.96
N SER A 17 -25.59 7.47 20.84
CA SER A 17 -24.13 7.32 20.66
C SER A 17 -23.60 5.92 21.02
N LYS A 18 -24.46 4.98 21.43
CA LYS A 18 -24.08 3.60 21.77
C LYS A 18 -24.60 2.59 20.73
N SER A 19 -24.11 2.70 19.52
CA SER A 19 -23.97 1.54 18.62
C SER A 19 -22.78 1.77 17.68
N ILE A 20 -21.62 2.07 18.24
CA ILE A 20 -20.38 1.69 17.58
C ILE A 20 -20.24 0.22 17.92
N HIS A 21 -20.79 -0.65 17.06
CA HIS A 21 -20.42 -2.05 17.08
C HIS A 21 -18.93 -2.08 16.76
N SER A 22 -18.08 -2.06 17.80
CA SER A 22 -16.64 -2.18 17.62
C SER A 22 -16.43 -3.52 16.96
N ILE A 23 -16.07 -3.52 15.67
CA ILE A 23 -15.80 -4.74 14.92
C ILE A 23 -14.74 -5.50 15.72
N GLU A 24 -15.18 -6.61 16.32
CA GLU A 24 -14.34 -7.45 17.14
C GLU A 24 -13.27 -8.08 16.24
N ILE A 25 -12.01 -7.91 16.64
CA ILE A 25 -10.86 -8.39 15.89
C ILE A 25 -10.52 -9.78 16.38
N ASP A 26 -10.67 -10.77 15.51
CA ASP A 26 -10.22 -12.13 15.75
C ASP A 26 -9.23 -12.53 14.65
N ILE A 27 -7.95 -12.34 14.96
CA ILE A 27 -6.86 -12.62 14.01
C ILE A 27 -6.87 -14.09 13.57
N LYS A 28 -7.15 -15.02 14.47
CA LYS A 28 -7.13 -16.45 14.13
C LYS A 28 -8.25 -16.78 13.16
N LYS A 29 -9.46 -16.30 13.44
CA LYS A 29 -10.61 -16.47 12.56
C LYS A 29 -10.41 -15.77 11.22
N ASP A 30 -9.98 -14.51 11.22
CA ASP A 30 -9.85 -13.74 9.98
C ASP A 30 -8.68 -14.25 9.09
N LEU A 31 -7.65 -14.87 9.67
CA LEU A 31 -6.61 -15.56 8.89
C LEU A 31 -7.15 -16.71 8.05
N THR A 32 -8.24 -17.37 8.47
CA THR A 32 -8.85 -18.47 7.71
C THR A 32 -9.41 -18.02 6.35
N LEU A 33 -9.69 -16.72 6.20
CA LEU A 33 -10.13 -16.13 4.94
C LEU A 33 -8.99 -16.01 3.91
N LEU A 34 -7.73 -16.06 4.35
CA LEU A 34 -6.58 -15.95 3.46
C LEU A 34 -6.26 -17.27 2.78
N LYS A 35 -5.58 -17.21 1.63
CA LYS A 35 -5.02 -18.41 0.97
C LYS A 35 -3.94 -19.03 1.85
N LYS A 36 -3.75 -20.34 1.74
CA LYS A 36 -2.79 -21.11 2.56
C LYS A 36 -1.38 -20.51 2.57
N SER A 37 -0.87 -20.07 1.43
CA SER A 37 0.45 -19.43 1.34
C SER A 37 0.57 -18.13 2.14
N ASP A 38 -0.49 -17.33 2.20
CA ASP A 38 -0.51 -16.09 2.98
C ASP A 38 -0.66 -16.37 4.48
N GLN A 39 -1.41 -17.42 4.85
CA GLN A 39 -1.47 -17.92 6.23
C GLN A 39 -0.09 -18.40 6.70
N ASP A 40 0.57 -19.25 5.91
CA ASP A 40 1.88 -19.80 6.24
C ASP A 40 2.94 -18.69 6.36
N PHE A 41 2.87 -17.69 5.47
CA PHE A 41 3.71 -16.49 5.59
C PHE A 41 3.41 -15.73 6.89
N PHE A 42 2.15 -15.53 7.23
CA PHE A 42 1.77 -14.84 8.47
C PHE A 42 2.33 -15.58 9.67
N PHE A 43 2.00 -16.86 9.87
CA PHE A 43 2.46 -17.63 11.03
C PHE A 43 3.99 -17.66 11.12
N LYS A 44 4.69 -17.83 10.00
CA LYS A 44 6.16 -17.79 9.98
C LYS A 44 6.76 -16.47 10.50
N ASN A 45 6.08 -15.34 10.29
CA ASN A 45 6.63 -14.00 10.61
C ASN A 45 5.96 -13.31 11.81
N CYS A 46 4.78 -13.77 12.19
CA CYS A 46 3.85 -13.11 13.10
C CYS A 46 3.32 -14.05 14.17
N GLU A 47 3.91 -15.23 14.33
CA GLU A 47 3.68 -16.12 15.46
C GLU A 47 5.01 -16.51 16.10
N LYS A 48 5.03 -16.56 17.43
CA LYS A 48 6.13 -17.10 18.21
C LYS A 48 5.56 -17.93 19.36
N ASN A 49 6.01 -19.16 19.51
CA ASN A 49 5.53 -20.08 20.55
C ASN A 49 3.99 -20.24 20.58
N LYS A 50 3.35 -20.35 19.40
CA LYS A 50 1.88 -20.40 19.23
C LYS A 50 1.11 -19.16 19.71
N VAL A 51 1.82 -18.06 19.97
CA VAL A 51 1.26 -16.76 20.31
C VAL A 51 1.41 -15.81 19.12
N ILE A 52 0.30 -15.21 18.72
CA ILE A 52 0.27 -14.23 17.63
C ILE A 52 0.91 -12.93 18.09
N ILE A 53 1.80 -12.39 17.24
CA ILE A 53 2.46 -11.11 17.42
C ILE A 53 1.64 -10.03 16.72
N GLU A 54 0.93 -9.22 17.51
CA GLU A 54 0.11 -8.12 17.01
C GLU A 54 0.93 -6.85 16.73
N SER A 55 2.01 -6.99 15.97
CA SER A 55 2.83 -5.84 15.55
C SER A 55 2.12 -5.06 14.43
N GLY A 56 2.44 -3.78 14.29
CA GLY A 56 1.94 -2.97 13.17
C GLY A 56 2.28 -3.56 11.79
N LYS A 57 3.37 -4.32 11.66
CA LYS A 57 3.71 -5.05 10.42
C LYS A 57 2.75 -6.20 10.15
N CYS A 58 2.44 -7.00 11.19
CA CYS A 58 1.56 -8.17 11.08
C CYS A 58 0.11 -7.75 10.81
N LEU A 59 -0.39 -6.77 11.55
CA LEU A 59 -1.74 -6.24 11.34
C LEU A 59 -1.88 -5.55 9.97
N ASN A 60 -0.85 -4.83 9.52
CA ASN A 60 -0.83 -4.28 8.16
C ASN A 60 -0.93 -5.38 7.09
N PHE A 61 -0.17 -6.46 7.25
CA PHE A 61 -0.21 -7.58 6.31
C PHE A 61 -1.63 -8.15 6.24
N LEU A 62 -2.21 -8.50 7.39
CA LEU A 62 -3.55 -9.09 7.44
C LEU A 62 -4.60 -8.14 6.86
N GLY A 63 -4.61 -6.87 7.28
CA GLY A 63 -5.56 -5.87 6.79
C GLY A 63 -5.49 -5.71 5.27
N ILE A 64 -4.29 -5.62 4.69
CA ILE A 64 -4.13 -5.56 3.23
C ILE A 64 -4.64 -6.82 2.54
N LYS A 65 -4.37 -8.00 3.10
CA LYS A 65 -4.78 -9.25 2.47
C LYS A 65 -6.30 -9.39 2.46
N LEU A 66 -6.97 -9.06 3.56
CA LEU A 66 -8.42 -9.01 3.64
C LEU A 66 -9.01 -7.99 2.65
N PHE A 67 -8.42 -6.79 2.59
CA PHE A 67 -8.83 -5.77 1.63
C PHE A 67 -8.78 -6.29 0.18
N LEU A 68 -7.68 -6.93 -0.18
CA LEU A 68 -7.46 -7.41 -1.55
C LEU A 68 -8.34 -8.61 -1.91
N ILE A 69 -8.87 -9.35 -0.94
CA ILE A 69 -9.88 -10.38 -1.21
C ILE A 69 -11.15 -9.72 -1.75
N GLY A 70 -11.69 -8.72 -1.03
CA GLY A 70 -12.87 -7.99 -1.47
C GLY A 70 -12.64 -7.22 -2.78
N TYR A 71 -11.50 -6.54 -2.89
CA TYR A 71 -11.16 -5.76 -4.09
C TYR A 71 -11.04 -6.58 -5.38
N ARG A 72 -10.59 -7.83 -5.30
CA ARG A 72 -10.35 -8.66 -6.50
C ARG A 72 -11.49 -9.62 -6.81
N ASN A 73 -12.29 -9.99 -5.82
CA ASN A 73 -13.30 -11.02 -5.97
C ASN A 73 -14.65 -10.40 -6.35
N GLN A 74 -14.97 -10.45 -7.63
CA GLN A 74 -16.23 -9.93 -8.18
C GLN A 74 -17.47 -10.67 -7.67
N ASN A 75 -17.32 -11.82 -6.99
CA ASN A 75 -18.42 -12.60 -6.45
C ASN A 75 -18.84 -12.18 -5.03
N ILE A 76 -18.02 -11.37 -4.33
CA ILE A 76 -18.35 -10.85 -3.00
C ILE A 76 -19.02 -9.48 -3.20
N SER A 77 -20.22 -9.31 -2.67
CA SER A 77 -20.99 -8.07 -2.82
C SER A 77 -21.83 -7.78 -1.59
N GLY A 78 -22.45 -6.60 -1.55
CA GLY A 78 -23.34 -6.20 -0.46
C GLY A 78 -22.67 -6.20 0.91
N SER A 79 -23.40 -6.68 1.92
CA SER A 79 -22.99 -6.65 3.32
C SER A 79 -21.74 -7.48 3.63
N GLU A 80 -21.49 -8.55 2.88
CA GLU A 80 -20.27 -9.35 3.04
C GLU A 80 -19.03 -8.55 2.62
N LEU A 81 -19.10 -7.85 1.48
CA LEU A 81 -18.01 -7.00 0.99
C LEU A 81 -17.74 -5.85 1.96
N GLU A 82 -18.80 -5.21 2.43
CA GLU A 82 -18.72 -4.12 3.41
C GLU A 82 -18.08 -4.59 4.72
N SER A 83 -18.51 -5.75 5.24
CA SER A 83 -17.90 -6.33 6.44
C SER A 83 -16.41 -6.61 6.25
N LEU A 84 -16.01 -7.11 5.08
CA LEU A 84 -14.62 -7.43 4.79
C LEU A 84 -13.75 -6.17 4.70
N TYR A 85 -14.24 -5.13 4.04
CA TYR A 85 -13.54 -3.84 3.98
C TYR A 85 -13.46 -3.16 5.34
N ASN A 86 -14.54 -3.16 6.11
CA ASN A 86 -14.52 -2.57 7.45
C ASN A 86 -13.51 -3.28 8.37
N LYS A 87 -13.43 -4.61 8.33
CA LYS A 87 -12.38 -5.37 9.02
C LYS A 87 -10.99 -4.97 8.54
N ALA A 88 -10.78 -4.93 7.22
CA ALA A 88 -9.49 -4.59 6.65
C ALA A 88 -9.02 -3.19 7.06
N ILE A 89 -9.91 -2.19 7.00
CA ILE A 89 -9.64 -0.81 7.42
C ILE A 89 -9.32 -0.77 8.91
N ASN A 90 -10.11 -1.45 9.77
CA ASN A 90 -9.84 -1.50 11.21
C ASN A 90 -8.45 -2.08 11.52
N TYR A 91 -8.05 -3.19 10.87
CA TYR A 91 -6.70 -3.74 10.99
C TYR A 91 -5.60 -2.74 10.60
N LEU A 92 -5.80 -2.01 9.51
CA LEU A 92 -4.84 -1.01 9.02
C LEU A 92 -4.77 0.22 9.93
N GLU A 93 -5.88 0.63 10.52
CA GLU A 93 -5.92 1.72 11.49
C GLU A 93 -5.17 1.35 12.77
N ILE A 94 -5.38 0.14 13.29
CA ILE A 94 -4.64 -0.34 14.46
C ILE A 94 -3.16 -0.52 14.12
N ALA A 95 -2.85 -1.03 12.92
CA ALA A 95 -1.47 -1.11 12.44
C ALA A 95 -0.81 0.29 12.41
N THR A 96 -1.53 1.31 11.95
CA THR A 96 -1.08 2.71 11.97
C THR A 96 -0.86 3.22 13.39
N LYS A 97 -1.80 2.97 14.31
CA LYS A 97 -1.65 3.32 15.74
C LYS A 97 -0.44 2.65 16.39
N LYS A 98 -0.10 1.42 15.95
CA LYS A 98 1.12 0.70 16.34
C LYS A 98 2.37 1.11 15.55
N GLY A 99 2.35 2.26 14.84
CA GLY A 99 3.50 2.86 14.17
C GLY A 99 3.81 2.33 12.78
N SER A 100 2.92 1.55 12.15
CA SER A 100 3.12 1.04 10.80
C SER A 100 2.91 2.14 9.76
N LYS A 101 4.00 2.78 9.33
CA LYS A 101 3.97 3.76 8.21
C LYS A 101 3.38 3.17 6.94
N GLN A 102 3.60 1.88 6.71
CA GLN A 102 3.07 1.20 5.53
C GLN A 102 1.54 1.12 5.60
N ALA A 103 0.97 0.83 6.78
CA ALA A 103 -0.48 0.85 6.95
C ALA A 103 -1.07 2.23 6.70
N SER A 104 -0.40 3.29 7.16
CA SER A 104 -0.83 4.66 6.87
C SER A 104 -0.80 4.96 5.38
N LYS A 105 0.27 4.57 4.66
CA LYS A 105 0.31 4.72 3.19
C LYS A 105 -0.82 3.94 2.51
N ASN A 106 -1.06 2.71 2.95
CA ASN A 106 -2.10 1.86 2.40
C ASN A 106 -3.50 2.47 2.60
N LEU A 107 -3.81 2.97 3.81
CA LEU A 107 -5.05 3.72 4.05
C LEU A 107 -5.14 4.97 3.18
N GLY A 108 -4.03 5.71 3.02
CA GLY A 108 -3.95 6.84 2.09
C GLY A 108 -4.41 6.47 0.68
N TRP A 109 -3.91 5.35 0.14
CA TRP A 109 -4.31 4.86 -1.18
C TRP A 109 -5.77 4.41 -1.23
N ILE A 110 -6.21 3.65 -0.22
CA ILE A 110 -7.58 3.15 -0.09
C ILE A 110 -8.57 4.33 -0.12
N PHE A 111 -8.39 5.33 0.73
CA PHE A 111 -9.23 6.52 0.80
C PHE A 111 -9.11 7.43 -0.46
N SER A 112 -8.03 7.33 -1.25
CA SER A 112 -7.89 8.11 -2.50
C SER A 112 -8.61 7.52 -3.71
N ASN A 113 -9.06 6.27 -3.64
CA ASN A 113 -9.63 5.60 -4.80
C ASN A 113 -11.14 5.92 -4.92
N LYS A 114 -11.49 6.69 -5.96
CA LYS A 114 -12.85 7.15 -6.26
C LYS A 114 -13.86 6.05 -6.56
N GLU A 115 -13.40 4.85 -6.88
CA GLU A 115 -14.26 3.70 -7.19
C GLU A 115 -14.77 3.00 -5.92
N LEU A 116 -14.24 3.36 -4.76
CA LEU A 116 -14.53 2.71 -3.50
C LEU A 116 -15.47 3.56 -2.65
N ILE A 117 -16.37 2.90 -1.91
CA ILE A 117 -17.40 3.55 -1.09
C ILE A 117 -16.84 4.46 0.01
N PHE A 118 -15.59 4.23 0.41
CA PHE A 118 -14.88 5.00 1.43
C PHE A 118 -13.96 6.05 0.82
N PHE A 119 -14.16 6.47 -0.44
CA PHE A 119 -13.41 7.59 -1.02
C PHE A 119 -13.51 8.85 -0.14
N ASP A 120 -12.37 9.38 0.29
CA ASP A 120 -12.26 10.55 1.14
C ASP A 120 -10.84 11.14 1.00
N LEU A 121 -10.70 12.21 0.22
CA LEU A 121 -9.40 12.85 -0.03
C LEU A 121 -8.81 13.51 1.22
N GLU A 122 -9.63 13.94 2.18
CA GLU A 122 -9.16 14.52 3.42
C GLU A 122 -8.52 13.45 4.30
N LYS A 123 -9.21 12.31 4.51
CA LYS A 123 -8.63 11.15 5.19
C LYS A 123 -7.40 10.63 4.47
N SER A 124 -7.45 10.54 3.14
CA SER A 124 -6.30 10.12 2.34
C SER A 124 -5.07 11.00 2.62
N SER A 125 -5.24 12.31 2.54
CA SER A 125 -4.19 13.30 2.83
C SER A 125 -3.65 13.18 4.26
N LEU A 126 -4.54 13.01 5.24
CA LEU A 126 -4.18 12.80 6.64
C LEU A 126 -3.30 11.56 6.83
N TYR A 127 -3.68 10.42 6.24
CA TYR A 127 -2.91 9.18 6.36
C TYR A 127 -1.55 9.25 5.65
N PHE A 128 -1.47 9.89 4.48
CA PHE A 128 -0.19 10.13 3.82
C PHE A 128 0.71 11.05 4.64
N SER A 129 0.14 12.09 5.25
CA SER A 129 0.87 13.01 6.14
C SER A 129 1.40 12.30 7.38
N ASN A 130 0.60 11.43 8.00
CA ASN A 130 1.01 10.62 9.15
C ASN A 130 2.18 9.67 8.82
N ALA A 131 2.18 9.09 7.61
CA ALA A 131 3.29 8.26 7.15
C ALA A 131 4.61 9.05 7.05
N ASN A 132 4.53 10.35 6.74
CA ASN A 132 5.68 11.23 6.54
C ASN A 132 6.16 11.90 7.85
N LYS A 133 5.26 12.20 8.80
CA LYS A 133 5.62 12.87 10.07
C LYS A 133 6.64 12.07 10.90
N THR A 134 6.51 10.74 10.91
CA THR A 134 7.49 9.84 11.53
C THR A 134 8.84 9.78 10.79
N GLU A 135 8.90 10.23 9.54
CA GLU A 135 10.17 10.36 8.79
C GLU A 135 10.87 11.68 9.14
N ILE A 136 10.11 12.78 9.27
CA ILE A 136 10.63 14.11 9.63
C ILE A 136 11.23 14.10 11.05
N ILE A 137 10.56 13.47 12.03
CA ILE A 137 11.09 13.36 13.41
C ILE A 137 12.39 12.54 13.43
N LYS A 138 12.45 11.45 12.64
CA LYS A 138 13.66 10.62 12.53
C LYS A 138 14.82 11.39 11.88
N ARG A 139 14.56 12.20 10.84
CA ARG A 139 15.57 13.07 10.21
C ARG A 139 16.10 14.12 11.19
N LYS A 140 15.20 14.86 11.87
CA LYS A 140 15.58 15.87 12.88
C LYS A 140 16.42 15.30 14.03
N ASN A 141 16.12 14.08 14.47
CA ASN A 141 16.91 13.39 15.51
C ASN A 141 18.23 12.81 14.99
N LEU A 142 18.32 12.52 13.69
CA LEU A 142 19.58 12.15 13.04
C LEU A 142 20.47 13.39 12.89
N ASP A 143 19.92 14.52 12.44
CA ASP A 143 20.63 15.78 12.25
C ASP A 143 21.29 16.27 13.56
N LYS A 144 20.63 16.08 14.72
CA LYS A 144 21.22 16.34 16.06
C LYS A 144 22.36 15.40 16.47
N ASN A 145 22.44 14.20 15.87
CA ASN A 145 23.47 13.20 16.17
C ASN A 145 24.61 13.17 15.13
N ILE A 146 24.46 13.86 13.99
CA ILE A 146 25.41 13.84 12.88
C ILE A 146 26.62 14.75 13.12
N GLU A 147 26.56 15.72 14.05
CA GLU A 147 27.71 16.56 14.38
C GLU A 147 28.90 15.79 15.00
N LYS A 148 28.79 14.48 15.29
CA LYS A 148 29.87 13.71 15.93
C LYS A 148 30.13 12.28 15.40
N LYS A 149 29.73 11.91 14.18
CA LYS A 149 30.18 10.60 13.64
C LYS A 149 30.30 10.54 12.12
N GLU A 150 31.55 10.39 11.69
CA GLU A 150 32.09 9.89 10.42
C GLU A 150 31.11 9.58 9.29
N ILE A 151 31.36 10.25 8.15
CA ILE A 151 30.66 10.09 6.87
C ILE A 151 30.93 8.70 6.29
N ASN A 152 30.16 7.71 6.73
CA ASN A 152 29.84 6.57 5.89
C ASN A 152 28.77 7.04 4.88
N ARG A 153 29.18 7.27 3.63
CA ARG A 153 28.27 7.52 2.49
C ARG A 153 27.25 6.40 2.41
N THR A 154 26.10 6.58 3.07
CA THR A 154 25.02 5.62 3.03
C THR A 154 24.43 5.72 1.62
N ILE A 155 24.60 4.69 0.80
CA ILE A 155 24.05 4.67 -0.55
C ILE A 155 22.54 4.93 -0.45
N ASN A 156 22.09 6.08 -0.95
CA ASN A 156 20.68 6.42 -1.00
C ASN A 156 20.03 5.59 -2.11
N TYR A 157 19.28 4.55 -1.74
CA TYR A 157 18.60 3.65 -2.69
C TYR A 157 17.29 4.23 -3.24
N SER A 158 16.96 5.50 -3.02
CA SER A 158 15.71 6.11 -3.49
C SER A 158 15.54 6.00 -5.01
N ASP A 159 16.57 6.34 -5.79
CA ASP A 159 16.55 6.21 -7.26
C ASP A 159 16.31 4.75 -7.69
N ILE A 160 16.89 3.79 -6.97
CA ILE A 160 16.75 2.36 -7.26
C ILE A 160 15.33 1.90 -6.95
N ILE A 161 14.78 2.30 -5.80
CA ILE A 161 13.40 2.00 -5.41
C ILE A 161 12.43 2.59 -6.43
N LEU A 162 12.66 3.82 -6.88
CA LEU A 162 11.86 4.46 -7.92
C LEU A 162 11.99 3.71 -9.25
N ALA A 163 13.20 3.34 -9.67
CA ALA A 163 13.42 2.57 -10.90
C ALA A 163 12.72 1.20 -10.85
N ILE A 164 12.79 0.49 -9.72
CA ILE A 164 12.08 -0.78 -9.50
C ILE A 164 10.56 -0.57 -9.58
N THR A 165 10.05 0.51 -8.96
CA THR A 165 8.62 0.84 -8.99
C THR A 165 8.15 1.12 -10.42
N LEU A 166 8.92 1.91 -11.17
CA LEU A 166 8.62 2.26 -12.56
C LEU A 166 8.65 1.02 -13.47
N ILE A 167 9.68 0.18 -13.39
CA ILE A 167 9.76 -1.02 -14.23
C ILE A 167 8.61 -2.01 -13.91
N LYS A 168 8.18 -2.09 -12.65
CA LYS A 168 7.01 -2.91 -12.26
C LYS A 168 5.70 -2.34 -12.83
N LYS A 169 5.51 -1.02 -12.82
CA LYS A 169 4.36 -0.40 -13.49
C LYS A 169 4.37 -0.66 -15.00
N ILE A 170 5.52 -0.50 -15.64
CA ILE A 170 5.72 -0.75 -17.07
C ILE A 170 5.39 -2.21 -17.42
N GLU A 171 5.86 -3.17 -16.62
CA GLU A 171 5.55 -4.60 -16.76
C GLU A 171 4.04 -4.85 -16.69
N ILE A 172 3.35 -4.26 -15.70
CA ILE A 172 1.89 -4.35 -15.55
C ILE A 172 1.15 -3.82 -16.78
N TYR A 173 1.53 -2.63 -17.29
CA TYR A 173 0.92 -2.05 -18.49
C TYR A 173 1.15 -2.91 -19.75
N PHE A 174 2.38 -3.40 -19.92
CA PHE A 174 2.74 -4.25 -21.05
C PHE A 174 1.93 -5.56 -21.03
N ASP A 175 1.91 -6.27 -19.89
CA ASP A 175 1.22 -7.56 -19.78
C ASP A 175 -0.29 -7.45 -19.98
N ALA A 176 -0.92 -6.35 -19.57
CA ALA A 176 -2.36 -6.15 -19.72
C ALA A 176 -2.85 -6.10 -21.17
N THR A 177 -1.96 -5.76 -22.11
CA THR A 177 -2.31 -5.55 -23.52
C THR A 177 -1.40 -6.28 -24.52
N LYS A 178 -0.45 -7.11 -24.07
CA LYS A 178 0.53 -7.77 -24.95
C LYS A 178 -0.08 -8.56 -26.11
N ASN A 179 -1.22 -9.21 -25.87
CA ASN A 179 -1.96 -10.03 -26.85
C ASN A 179 -3.18 -9.31 -27.44
N LYS A 180 -3.32 -7.98 -27.21
CA LYS A 180 -4.43 -7.17 -27.72
C LYS A 180 -3.95 -6.30 -28.89
N ASN A 181 -4.88 -5.87 -29.74
CA ASN A 181 -4.59 -4.96 -30.84
C ASN A 181 -4.16 -3.58 -30.31
N ASN A 182 -4.95 -3.02 -29.38
CA ASN A 182 -4.61 -1.77 -28.70
C ASN A 182 -3.65 -2.04 -27.54
N LYS A 183 -2.44 -1.47 -27.62
CA LYS A 183 -1.35 -1.70 -26.67
C LYS A 183 -1.05 -0.44 -25.87
N TYR A 184 -0.89 -0.60 -24.56
CA TYR A 184 -0.34 0.46 -23.72
C TYR A 184 1.13 0.72 -24.05
N LEU A 185 1.88 -0.35 -24.34
CA LEU A 185 3.29 -0.33 -24.69
C LEU A 185 3.59 -1.37 -25.77
N THR A 186 4.46 -1.02 -26.71
CA THR A 186 4.98 -1.98 -27.70
C THR A 186 5.99 -2.94 -27.06
N ILE A 187 6.24 -4.07 -27.73
CA ILE A 187 7.29 -5.02 -27.31
C ILE A 187 8.66 -4.35 -27.28
N GLU A 188 8.94 -3.52 -28.28
CA GLU A 188 10.19 -2.76 -28.37
C GLU A 188 10.35 -1.79 -27.20
N GLN A 189 9.33 -0.98 -26.90
CA GLN A 189 9.34 -0.05 -25.76
C GLN A 189 9.56 -0.78 -24.43
N TYR A 190 8.89 -1.91 -24.23
CA TYR A 190 9.07 -2.73 -23.02
C TYR A 190 10.48 -3.30 -22.91
N ASN A 191 11.03 -3.84 -23.99
CA ASN A 191 12.40 -4.37 -24.02
C ASN A 191 13.43 -3.26 -23.75
N ASN A 192 13.25 -2.09 -24.35
CA ASN A 192 14.09 -0.93 -24.11
C ASN A 192 14.03 -0.48 -22.64
N ALA A 193 12.85 -0.50 -22.01
CA ALA A 193 12.71 -0.21 -20.58
C ALA A 193 13.50 -1.18 -19.70
N LYS A 194 13.46 -2.49 -20.00
CA LYS A 194 14.25 -3.51 -19.28
C LYS A 194 15.76 -3.28 -19.45
N ILE A 195 16.20 -2.89 -20.64
CA ILE A 195 17.60 -2.54 -20.89
C ILE A 195 17.99 -1.30 -20.08
N SER A 196 17.19 -0.23 -20.11
CA SER A 196 17.40 0.98 -19.31
C SER A 196 17.50 0.67 -17.82
N PHE A 197 16.57 -0.14 -17.28
CA PHE A 197 16.60 -0.59 -15.90
C PHE A 197 17.90 -1.33 -15.55
N LYS A 198 18.31 -2.32 -16.36
CA LYS A 198 19.57 -3.04 -16.17
C LYS A 198 20.79 -2.09 -16.16
N ARG A 199 20.80 -1.09 -17.03
CA ARG A 199 21.87 -0.07 -17.08
C ARG A 199 21.89 0.80 -15.83
N ILE A 200 20.73 1.21 -15.29
CA ILE A 200 20.62 1.94 -14.02
C ILE A 200 21.24 1.13 -12.87
N ILE A 201 20.84 -0.13 -12.73
CA ILE A 201 21.36 -1.04 -11.69
C ILE A 201 22.89 -1.18 -11.79
N LYS A 202 23.41 -1.35 -13.01
CA LYS A 202 24.85 -1.42 -13.27
C LYS A 202 25.58 -0.12 -12.90
N LYS A 203 25.06 1.04 -13.32
CA LYS A 203 25.64 2.38 -13.05
C LYS A 203 25.75 2.64 -11.54
N LYS A 204 24.73 2.23 -10.79
CA LYS A 204 24.66 2.40 -9.32
C LYS A 204 25.35 1.26 -8.55
N LYS A 205 26.01 0.32 -9.24
CA LYS A 205 26.81 -0.79 -8.66
C LYS A 205 26.03 -1.65 -7.66
N ILE A 206 24.75 -1.89 -7.92
CA ILE A 206 23.88 -2.70 -7.05
C ILE A 206 24.10 -4.19 -7.33
N ASN A 207 24.45 -4.96 -6.29
CA ASN A 207 24.58 -6.40 -6.42
C ASN A 207 23.21 -7.11 -6.43
N LYS A 208 23.19 -8.35 -6.92
CA LYS A 208 21.97 -9.16 -7.09
C LYS A 208 21.17 -9.34 -5.80
N LYS A 209 21.82 -9.75 -4.70
CA LYS A 209 21.16 -9.96 -3.41
C LYS A 209 20.48 -8.70 -2.89
N LYS A 210 21.13 -7.54 -3.04
CA LYS A 210 20.57 -6.26 -2.63
C LYS A 210 19.41 -5.83 -3.53
N LEU A 211 19.52 -6.08 -4.84
CA LEU A 211 18.43 -5.82 -5.78
C LEU A 211 17.18 -6.62 -5.40
N GLU A 212 17.31 -7.93 -5.13
CA GLU A 212 16.20 -8.80 -4.71
C GLU A 212 15.53 -8.30 -3.41
N GLU A 213 16.33 -7.84 -2.44
CA GLU A 213 15.81 -7.24 -1.20
C GLU A 213 14.97 -5.98 -1.49
N LEU A 214 15.45 -5.10 -2.38
CA LEU A 214 14.76 -3.87 -2.75
C LEU A 214 13.51 -4.15 -3.59
N GLU A 215 13.55 -5.13 -4.48
CA GLU A 215 12.40 -5.58 -5.28
C GLU A 215 11.29 -6.11 -4.38
N LYS A 216 11.63 -6.99 -3.43
CA LYS A 216 10.67 -7.48 -2.44
C LYS A 216 10.05 -6.34 -1.64
N LYS A 217 10.87 -5.39 -1.20
CA LYS A 217 10.39 -4.20 -0.47
C LYS A 217 9.40 -3.38 -1.31
N VAL A 218 9.65 -3.18 -2.60
CA VAL A 218 8.72 -2.45 -3.49
C VAL A 218 7.40 -3.22 -3.66
N LEU A 219 7.47 -4.53 -3.88
CA LEU A 219 6.27 -5.37 -4.00
C LEU A 219 5.41 -5.32 -2.74
N ASP A 220 6.03 -5.47 -1.57
CA ASP A 220 5.33 -5.43 -0.28
C ASP A 220 4.71 -4.04 0.00
N SER A 221 5.40 -2.96 -0.38
CA SER A 221 4.97 -1.59 -0.09
C SER A 221 4.03 -0.96 -1.12
N SER A 222 3.95 -1.53 -2.32
CA SER A 222 3.14 -1.00 -3.44
C SER A 222 2.00 -1.93 -3.85
N VAL A 223 1.74 -2.98 -3.05
CA VAL A 223 0.75 -4.03 -3.38
C VAL A 223 -0.65 -3.49 -3.64
N VAL A 224 -1.11 -2.50 -2.88
CA VAL A 224 -2.42 -1.85 -3.08
C VAL A 224 -2.44 -1.09 -4.39
N ILE A 225 -1.46 -0.21 -4.61
CA ILE A 225 -1.34 0.62 -5.83
C ILE A 225 -1.30 -0.27 -7.08
N PHE A 226 -0.51 -1.35 -7.06
CA PHE A 226 -0.42 -2.25 -8.19
C PHE A 226 -1.69 -3.09 -8.39
N SER A 227 -2.48 -3.30 -7.34
CA SER A 227 -3.78 -3.97 -7.48
C SER A 227 -4.80 -3.03 -8.10
N PHE A 228 -4.84 -1.76 -7.67
CA PHE A 228 -5.68 -0.73 -8.28
C PHE A 228 -5.34 -0.57 -9.77
N LEU A 229 -4.07 -0.34 -10.08
CA LEU A 229 -3.60 -0.22 -11.45
C LEU A 229 -4.01 -1.42 -12.33
N LYS A 230 -3.96 -2.65 -11.82
CA LYS A 230 -4.33 -3.85 -12.59
C LYS A 230 -5.83 -3.89 -12.93
N GLU A 231 -6.67 -3.37 -12.06
CA GLU A 231 -8.11 -3.26 -12.33
C GLU A 231 -8.39 -2.15 -13.34
N ASP A 232 -7.82 -0.96 -13.14
CA ASP A 232 -8.01 0.24 -13.98
C ASP A 232 -7.64 -0.01 -15.46
N ILE A 233 -6.71 -0.93 -15.72
CA ILE A 233 -6.16 -1.19 -17.05
C ILE A 233 -6.80 -2.38 -17.77
N LYS A 234 -7.81 -3.05 -17.17
CA LYS A 234 -8.52 -4.18 -17.81
C LYS A 234 -9.06 -3.80 -19.19
N ILE A 235 -9.55 -2.58 -19.32
CA ILE A 235 -10.01 -1.96 -20.55
C ILE A 235 -8.97 -0.92 -21.00
N PHE A 236 -8.61 -0.94 -22.29
CA PHE A 236 -7.68 0.03 -22.84
C PHE A 236 -8.29 1.44 -22.84
N ASN A 237 -7.54 2.45 -22.38
CA ASN A 237 -7.92 3.85 -22.48
C ASN A 237 -6.71 4.78 -22.69
N LYS A 238 -6.95 6.01 -23.15
CA LYS A 238 -5.91 7.00 -23.46
C LYS A 238 -5.17 7.51 -22.23
N GLU A 239 -5.85 7.63 -21.09
CA GLU A 239 -5.24 8.10 -19.85
C GLU A 239 -4.13 7.14 -19.38
N ASN A 240 -4.45 5.86 -19.29
CA ASN A 240 -3.53 4.79 -18.92
C ASN A 240 -2.41 4.61 -19.95
N PHE A 241 -2.69 4.83 -21.23
CA PHE A 241 -1.65 4.90 -22.26
C PHE A 241 -0.63 6.01 -21.98
N ASN A 242 -1.10 7.22 -21.66
CA ASN A 242 -0.22 8.34 -21.30
C ASN A 242 0.56 8.04 -20.02
N GLN A 243 -0.07 7.47 -18.99
CA GLN A 243 0.61 7.10 -17.76
C GLN A 243 1.71 6.03 -17.97
N ALA A 244 1.49 5.07 -18.86
CA ALA A 244 2.51 4.09 -19.24
C ALA A 244 3.72 4.76 -19.89
N HIS A 245 3.49 5.72 -20.80
CA HIS A 245 4.56 6.47 -21.45
C HIS A 245 5.31 7.40 -20.49
N GLN A 246 4.60 8.07 -19.57
CA GLN A 246 5.24 8.84 -18.50
C GLN A 246 6.15 7.97 -17.61
N ALA A 247 5.77 6.70 -17.36
CA ALA A 247 6.62 5.79 -16.61
C ALA A 247 7.92 5.47 -17.36
N LEU A 248 7.86 5.30 -18.69
CA LEU A 248 9.04 5.13 -19.54
C LEU A 248 9.95 6.37 -19.51
N GLU A 249 9.37 7.55 -19.69
CA GLU A 249 10.11 8.81 -19.67
C GLU A 249 10.85 9.00 -18.34
N LYS A 250 10.16 8.77 -17.21
CA LYS A 250 10.77 8.84 -15.88
C LYS A 250 11.89 7.82 -15.69
N LEU A 251 11.72 6.60 -16.19
CA LEU A 251 12.78 5.58 -16.11
C LEU A 251 14.00 5.98 -16.94
N ASN A 252 13.79 6.52 -18.13
CA ASN A 252 14.87 7.02 -18.99
C ASN A 252 15.55 8.27 -18.40
N PHE A 253 14.81 9.13 -17.70
CA PHE A 253 15.36 10.25 -16.96
C PHE A 253 16.32 9.78 -15.85
N LEU A 254 15.97 8.71 -15.13
CA LEU A 254 16.85 8.11 -14.11
C LEU A 254 18.11 7.45 -14.69
N LEU A 255 18.09 7.04 -15.95
CA LEU A 255 19.28 6.49 -16.60
C LEU A 255 20.29 7.60 -16.93
N LYS A 256 19.80 8.76 -17.37
CA LYS A 256 20.61 9.91 -17.75
C LYS A 256 21.29 10.52 -16.51
N ASN A 257 20.55 10.66 -15.41
CA ASN A 257 21.02 11.23 -14.15
C ASN A 257 21.57 10.19 -13.16
#